data_AF-A0A9D7NLV8-F1
#
_entry.id   AF-A0A9D7NLV8-F1
#
_cell.length_a   1.000
_cell.length_b   1.000
_cell.length_c   1.000
_cell.angle_alpha   90.00
_cell.angle_beta   90.00
_cell.angle_gamma   90.00
#
_symmetry.space_group_name_H-M   'P 1'
#
loop_
_entity.id
_entity.type
_entity.pdbx_description
1 polymer ?
#
loop_
_entity_poly.entity_id
_entity_poly.type
_entity_poly.pdbx_seq_one_letter_code
_entity_poly.pdbx_strand_id
1 'polypeptide(L)' 'MSTLRKMGLIGVWLFAAGCSQQAWYAGMQRSAADDCQQQPLGEIKRCEAHLNRLRFEDYEQERKRSHQP' A
#
# COMPACT_ATOMS: atom_id res chain seq x y z
N MET A 1 -28.96 24.76 -14.06
CA MET A 1 -27.77 24.95 -13.20
C MET A 1 -27.50 23.79 -12.21
N SER A 2 -28.42 22.83 -12.00
CA SER A 2 -28.26 21.76 -11.00
C SER A 2 -27.47 20.52 -11.47
N THR A 3 -27.28 20.34 -12.79
CA THR A 3 -26.60 19.17 -13.39
C THR A 3 -25.07 19.28 -13.36
N LEU A 4 -24.50 20.49 -13.47
CA LEU A 4 -23.04 20.70 -13.41
C LEU A 4 -22.46 20.32 -12.04
N ARG A 5 -23.19 20.56 -10.95
CA ARG A 5 -22.74 20.23 -9.58
C ARG A 5 -22.66 18.71 -9.34
N LYS A 6 -23.54 17.95 -10.00
CA LYS A 6 -23.54 16.47 -9.94
C LYS A 6 -22.40 15.86 -10.76
N MET A 7 -22.09 16.42 -11.93
CA MET A 7 -20.93 15.98 -12.73
C MET A 7 -19.60 16.25 -12.04
N GLY A 8 -19.46 17.39 -11.34
CA GLY A 8 -18.25 17.69 -10.56
C GLY A 8 -17.95 16.67 -9.46
N LEU A 9 -18.99 16.16 -8.78
CA LEU A 9 -18.83 15.13 -7.74
C LEU A 9 -18.38 13.78 -8.31
N ILE A 10 -18.85 13.40 -9.50
CA ILE A 10 -18.44 12.16 -10.18
C ILE A 10 -16.96 12.23 -10.61
N GLY A 11 -16.51 13.40 -11.09
CA GLY A 11 -15.13 13.61 -11.51
C GLY A 11 -14.12 13.40 -10.37
N VAL A 12 -14.42 13.90 -9.16
CA VAL A 12 -13.52 13.77 -7.98
C VAL A 12 -13.39 12.32 -7.50
N TRP A 13 -14.45 11.52 -7.60
CA TRP A 13 -14.42 10.10 -7.22
C TRP A 13 -13.53 9.24 -8.11
N LEU A 14 -13.43 9.57 -9.41
CA LEU A 14 -12.59 8.83 -10.35
C LEU A 14 -11.09 9.04 -10.09
N PHE A 15 -10.70 10.22 -9.60
CA PHE A 15 -9.31 10.48 -9.21
C PHE A 15 -8.92 9.79 -7.90
N ALA A 16 -9.87 9.56 -6.98
CA ALA A 16 -9.60 8.84 -5.74
C ALA A 16 -9.44 7.31 -5.95
N ALA A 17 -9.97 6.76 -7.04
CA ALA A 17 -9.84 5.34 -7.37
C ALA A 17 -8.47 4.96 -7.97
N GLY A 18 -7.61 5.95 -8.25
CA GLY A 18 -6.35 5.78 -8.96
C GLY A 18 -5.10 5.65 -8.08
N CYS A 19 -5.21 5.35 -6.79
CA CYS A 19 -4.03 5.01 -5.99
C CYS A 19 -3.37 3.77 -6.61
N SER A 20 -2.22 3.93 -7.26
CA SER A 20 -1.54 2.81 -7.92
C SER A 20 -1.23 1.71 -6.90
N GLN A 21 -1.33 0.44 -7.30
CA GLN A 21 -0.97 -0.69 -6.43
C GLN A 21 0.47 -0.57 -5.94
N GLN A 22 1.35 0.00 -6.76
CA GLN A 22 2.73 0.31 -6.38
C GLN A 22 2.79 1.33 -5.23
N ALA A 23 2.01 2.41 -5.28
CA ALA A 23 1.95 3.40 -4.21
C ALA A 23 1.37 2.82 -2.93
N TRP A 24 0.33 1.99 -3.02
CA TRP A 24 -0.22 1.25 -1.88
C TRP A 24 0.82 0.32 -1.26
N TYR A 25 1.56 -0.44 -2.08
CA TYR A 25 2.60 -1.35 -1.61
C TYR A 25 3.76 -0.62 -0.93
N ALA A 26 4.22 0.50 -1.50
CA ALA A 26 5.23 1.34 -0.89
C ALA A 26 4.75 1.92 0.46
N GLY A 27 3.49 2.34 0.54
CA GLY A 27 2.87 2.79 1.79
C GLY A 27 2.83 1.67 2.84
N MET A 28 2.44 0.46 2.46
CA MET A 28 2.42 -0.71 3.35
C MET A 28 3.82 -1.02 3.90
N GLN A 29 4.85 -1.08 3.05
CA GLN A 29 6.23 -1.33 3.51
C GLN A 29 6.70 -0.27 4.52
N ARG A 30 6.39 1.00 4.24
CA ARG A 30 6.78 2.09 5.13
C ARG A 30 6.06 2.02 6.46
N SER A 31 4.75 1.77 6.46
CA SER A 31 3.98 1.58 7.69
C SER A 31 4.55 0.44 8.54
N ALA A 32 4.88 -0.70 7.92
CA ALA A 32 5.43 -1.83 8.65
C ALA A 32 6.83 -1.53 9.23
N ALA A 33 7.64 -0.73 8.54
CA ALA A 33 8.90 -0.22 9.07
C ALA A 33 8.69 0.73 10.25
N ASP A 34 7.74 1.65 10.15
CA ASP A 34 7.40 2.60 11.21
C ASP A 34 6.85 1.86 12.45
N ASP A 35 6.05 0.80 12.26
CA ASP A 35 5.57 -0.07 13.35
C ASP A 35 6.72 -0.75 14.10
N CYS A 36 7.79 -1.14 13.40
CA CYS A 36 8.99 -1.68 14.04
C CYS A 36 9.72 -0.64 14.89
N GLN A 37 9.67 0.63 14.53
CA GLN A 37 10.27 1.71 15.33
C GLN A 37 9.50 1.99 16.63
N GLN A 38 8.23 1.55 16.72
CA GLN A 38 7.43 1.62 17.95
C GLN A 38 7.74 0.48 18.93
N GLN A 39 8.55 -0.51 18.54
CA GLN A 39 8.94 -1.61 19.42
C GLN A 39 10.01 -1.18 20.44
N PRO A 40 10.16 -1.90 21.56
CA PRO A 40 11.26 -1.67 22.50
C PRO A 40 12.62 -1.71 21.80
N LEU A 41 13.59 -0.89 22.23
CA LEU A 41 14.89 -0.71 21.56
C LEU A 41 15.63 -2.02 21.22
N GLY A 42 15.46 -3.08 22.03
CA GLY A 42 16.06 -4.40 21.79
C GLY A 42 15.37 -5.23 20.72
N GLU A 43 14.09 -4.96 20.42
CA GLU A 43 13.27 -5.74 19.49
C GLU A 43 13.14 -5.08 18.11
N ILE A 44 13.53 -3.82 17.94
CA ILE A 44 13.45 -3.10 16.65
C ILE A 44 14.16 -3.89 15.54
N LYS A 45 15.42 -4.27 15.75
CA LYS A 45 16.20 -5.02 14.74
C LYS A 45 15.60 -6.39 14.43
N ARG A 46 15.00 -7.03 15.44
CA ARG A 46 14.33 -8.32 15.27
C ARG A 46 13.06 -8.15 14.44
N CYS A 47 12.26 -7.13 14.73
CA CYS A 47 11.08 -6.77 13.95
C CYS A 47 11.45 -6.46 12.49
N GLU A 48 12.46 -5.62 12.27
CA GLU A 48 12.94 -5.24 10.94
C GLU A 48 13.48 -6.42 10.11
N ALA A 49 13.98 -7.47 10.78
CA ALA A 49 14.46 -8.69 10.12
C ALA A 49 13.30 -9.55 9.56
N HIS A 50 12.08 -9.37 10.07
CA HIS A 50 10.88 -10.06 9.59
C HIS A 50 10.09 -9.26 8.54
N LEU A 51 10.48 -8.00 8.27
CA LEU A 51 9.82 -7.20 7.26
C LEU A 51 10.12 -7.73 5.85
N ASN A 52 9.07 -7.86 5.05
CA ASN A 52 9.19 -8.18 3.64
C ASN A 52 9.78 -6.99 2.87
N ARG A 53 10.94 -7.18 2.26
CA ARG A 53 11.67 -6.16 1.47
C ARG A 53 11.68 -6.45 -0.03
N LEU A 54 10.75 -7.27 -0.52
CA LEU A 54 10.61 -7.54 -1.94
C LEU A 54 10.39 -6.24 -2.72
N ARG A 55 10.83 -6.22 -3.97
CA ARG A 55 10.41 -5.14 -4.88
C ARG A 55 8.96 -5.36 -5.27
N PHE A 56 8.31 -4.30 -5.72
CA PHE A 56 6.89 -4.34 -6.07
C PHE A 56 6.61 -5.40 -7.16
N GLU A 57 7.50 -5.55 -8.14
CA GLU A 57 7.36 -6.54 -9.21
C GLU A 57 7.41 -7.99 -8.69
N ASP A 58 8.29 -8.24 -7.72
CA ASP A 58 8.50 -9.55 -7.12
C ASP A 58 7.29 -9.91 -6.22
N TYR A 59 6.80 -8.94 -5.44
CA TYR A 59 5.54 -9.05 -4.68
C TYR A 59 4.34 -9.36 -5.58
N GLU A 60 4.21 -8.65 -6.70
CA GLU A 60 3.13 -8.87 -7.68
C GLU A 60 3.17 -10.28 -8.28
N GLN A 61 4.37 -10.78 -8.56
CA GLN A 61 4.54 -12.13 -9.08
C GLN A 61 4.17 -13.19 -8.03
N GLU A 62 4.62 -13.03 -6.79
CA GLU A 62 4.26 -13.93 -5.69
C GLU A 62 2.76 -13.91 -5.40
N ARG A 63 2.16 -12.72 -5.33
CA ARG A 63 0.71 -12.57 -5.14
C ARG A 63 -0.08 -13.33 -6.20
N LYS A 64 0.34 -13.24 -7.47
CA LYS A 64 -0.28 -13.96 -8.60
C LYS A 64 -0.11 -15.48 -8.47
N ARG A 65 1.07 -15.95 -8.04
CA ARG A 65 1.32 -17.39 -7.80
C ARG A 65 0.47 -17.93 -6.65
N SER A 66 0.37 -17.17 -5.56
CA SER A 66 -0.38 -17.58 -4.36
C SER A 66 -1.91 -17.48 -4.50
N HIS A 67 -2.40 -16.73 -5.49
CA HIS A 67 -3.83 -16.65 -5.84
C HIS A 67 -4.24 -17.58 -7.00
N GLN A 68 -3.35 -18.46 -7.46
CA GLN A 68 -3.69 -19.45 -8.47
C GLN A 68 -4.38 -20.65 -7.77
N PRO A 69 -5.62 -21.00 -8.16
CA PRO A 69 -6.40 -22.05 -7.49
C PRO A 69 -5.79 -23.44 -7.63
#